data_AF-A0A1A9V0F1-F1
#
_entry.id   AF-A0A1A9V0F1-F1
#
_cell.length_a   1.000
_cell.length_b   1.000
_cell.length_c   1.000
_cell.angle_alpha   90.00
_cell.angle_beta   90.00
_cell.angle_gamma   90.00
#
_symmetry.space_group_name_H-M   'P 1'
#
loop_
_entity.id
_entity.type
_entity.pdbx_description
1 polymer ?
#
loop_
_entity_poly.entity_id
_entity_poly.type
_entity_poly.pdbx_seq_one_letter_code
_entity_poly.pdbx_strand_id
1 'polypeptide(L)'
;MAMMRKPLHNKPDQSAPKPVYLTVDGNHALFSSPHMHNHMMADDRWTADCLIEQCQRVTTLMHRRLSFQLRENTAKRKKLLRNCTNLRTQNNDGRKKLKQTLTGENAIEINKLLLHHKDLNRLFKNLSLPQIVTNMDQRSFVMRKEKDRLTFRRDQLEEDLEEALMRLSVVENRIIYEDRFHIPEEAVIHRMQTKIVNSRRRIKALKHINFTYQKMMKLIEHDEIYYEPILQALEKDVENLHGFIKYTVYIGLPAIKRSEKLEADLKMREKRARKALQMKLHSIGGYKNLLKKGLSKGPKSKKPELYFNWGKHYERYTKSMMALKLELEDDEKSIAKVQERTLCSRPKFIYPTFKFQKESNASLEKIIALASLRVESKAYKAASAQIKKSSNLENFWKITRIYTEKIAWLKEKVEGQTKIEQDFADYIKNRSAMLLIFRFALWNFHDLLRHVKGKDCVHFKRVYKSGYLKLPLLKYEMLLMHAAPPPLLEENSMFNVDIVMEVVKRKLALLMKTYSQLLREFKIDQHKGSVILRYEDEFMRTCETQFAERTSELQEDDGAADEIALDEAKVASAIHSRRSMKELSAKIVEEFSKRDSD
;
A
#
# COMPACT_ATOMS: atom_id res chain seq x y z
N MET A 1 67.04 -99.30 39.82
CA MET A 1 67.66 -98.06 39.30
C MET A 1 66.76 -97.45 38.22
N ALA A 2 66.95 -96.16 37.92
CA ALA A 2 66.68 -95.41 36.67
C ALA A 2 65.61 -95.94 35.65
N MET A 3 64.72 -95.11 35.06
CA MET A 3 64.63 -93.64 34.99
C MET A 3 63.18 -93.15 35.12
N MET A 4 62.98 -91.97 35.71
CA MET A 4 61.77 -91.17 35.43
C MET A 4 61.93 -90.41 34.11
N ARG A 5 60.94 -90.48 33.22
CA ARG A 5 60.80 -89.53 32.10
C ARG A 5 59.73 -88.49 32.44
N LYS A 6 60.12 -87.22 32.48
CA LYS A 6 59.17 -86.09 32.52
C LYS A 6 58.44 -86.03 31.16
N PRO A 7 57.11 -85.89 31.10
CA PRO A 7 56.45 -85.39 29.89
C PRO A 7 56.87 -83.92 29.65
N LEU A 8 56.95 -83.50 28.39
CA LEU A 8 57.42 -82.17 28.03
C LEU A 8 56.38 -81.07 28.31
N HIS A 9 56.83 -79.82 28.28
CA HIS A 9 55.96 -78.68 27.97
C HIS A 9 55.17 -78.97 26.68
N ASN A 10 53.85 -79.04 26.79
CA ASN A 10 53.01 -78.76 25.62
C ASN A 10 53.16 -77.28 25.27
N LYS A 11 53.14 -76.99 23.96
CA LYS A 11 53.03 -75.63 23.43
C LYS A 11 51.69 -75.02 23.91
N PRO A 12 51.56 -73.68 24.00
CA PRO A 12 50.25 -73.08 24.21
C PRO A 12 49.31 -73.48 23.07
N ASP A 13 48.20 -74.15 23.40
CA ASP A 13 47.06 -74.33 22.50
C ASP A 13 46.49 -72.94 22.12
N GLN A 14 46.06 -72.77 20.88
CA GLN A 14 45.87 -71.44 20.26
C GLN A 14 44.43 -70.84 20.48
N SER A 15 44.05 -70.28 21.67
CA SER A 15 42.61 -69.88 21.98
C SER A 15 42.13 -68.84 23.16
N ALA A 16 42.19 -67.39 23.18
CA ALA A 16 41.58 -66.26 24.16
C ALA A 16 41.67 -64.57 24.02
N PRO A 17 40.92 -63.56 24.73
CA PRO A 17 40.77 -61.97 24.59
C PRO A 17 40.56 -60.80 25.81
N LYS A 18 40.50 -59.36 25.69
CA LYS A 18 40.30 -58.14 26.75
C LYS A 18 39.99 -56.50 26.44
N PRO A 19 39.53 -55.48 27.34
CA PRO A 19 39.16 -53.92 27.19
C PRO A 19 39.29 -52.67 28.32
N VAL A 20 39.05 -51.25 28.15
CA VAL A 20 39.09 -49.96 29.15
C VAL A 20 38.48 -48.41 28.83
N TYR A 21 38.34 -47.29 29.74
CA TYR A 21 37.81 -45.76 29.57
C TYR A 21 38.03 -44.47 30.64
N LEU A 22 37.63 -43.07 30.49
CA LEU A 22 37.91 -41.72 31.34
C LEU A 22 36.99 -40.28 31.32
N THR A 23 37.23 -39.04 32.04
CA THR A 23 36.38 -37.67 32.27
C THR A 23 36.97 -36.12 32.67
N VAL A 24 36.22 -34.91 32.91
CA VAL A 24 36.62 -33.33 33.11
C VAL A 24 35.70 -32.09 33.84
N ASP A 25 36.06 -30.71 34.07
CA ASP A 25 35.33 -29.45 34.83
C ASP A 25 35.72 -27.78 34.74
N GLY A 26 35.09 -26.64 35.38
CA GLY A 26 35.42 -25.05 35.45
C GLY A 26 34.59 -23.75 36.18
N ASN A 27 34.98 -22.36 36.33
CA ASN A 27 34.25 -21.09 37.04
C ASN A 27 34.60 -19.41 36.95
N HIS A 28 34.00 -18.30 37.69
CA HIS A 28 34.11 -16.68 37.54
C HIS A 28 33.71 -15.43 38.64
N ALA A 29 33.86 -13.99 38.52
CA ALA A 29 33.55 -12.74 39.53
C ALA A 29 33.51 -11.05 39.19
N LEU A 30 33.19 -9.94 40.08
CA LEU A 30 33.10 -8.32 39.86
C LEU A 30 32.87 -7.08 41.03
N PHE A 31 32.94 -5.63 40.86
CA PHE A 31 32.32 -4.28 41.59
C PHE A 31 32.98 -2.73 41.85
N SER A 32 32.32 -1.51 42.32
CA SER A 32 32.82 0.04 42.51
C SER A 32 32.05 1.34 43.32
N SER A 33 32.48 2.72 43.50
CA SER A 33 31.83 4.03 44.26
C SER A 33 32.36 5.65 44.30
N PRO A 34 31.73 6.83 44.91
CA PRO A 34 31.94 8.44 44.82
C PRO A 34 31.77 9.66 46.01
N HIS A 35 31.89 11.11 45.89
CA HIS A 35 31.73 12.35 46.94
C HIS A 35 31.79 14.04 46.63
N MET A 36 31.48 15.16 47.52
CA MET A 36 31.57 16.79 47.36
C MET A 36 31.19 17.99 48.50
N HIS A 37 31.65 19.37 48.63
CA HIS A 37 31.09 20.72 49.39
C HIS A 37 31.76 22.28 49.46
N ASN A 38 31.22 23.48 50.07
CA ASN A 38 31.73 25.01 50.30
C ASN A 38 30.92 26.17 51.23
N HIS A 39 30.99 27.56 51.60
CA HIS A 39 31.67 29.03 51.54
C HIS A 39 31.15 30.37 52.48
N MET A 40 31.77 31.68 52.57
CA MET A 40 31.35 33.22 52.98
C MET A 40 31.73 34.09 54.36
N MET A 41 31.66 35.47 54.82
CA MET A 41 31.59 37.06 54.50
C MET A 41 31.62 38.24 55.72
N ALA A 42 31.89 39.65 55.65
CA ALA A 42 31.82 40.85 56.74
C ALA A 42 32.08 42.51 56.50
N ASP A 43 31.83 43.60 57.41
CA ASP A 43 32.16 45.19 57.43
C ASP A 43 31.90 46.16 58.78
N ASP A 44 31.99 47.54 59.19
CA ASP A 44 32.27 49.09 58.85
C ASP A 44 32.45 50.23 60.09
N ARG A 45 32.62 51.67 59.97
CA ARG A 45 32.31 52.99 60.88
C ARG A 45 33.24 54.35 61.16
N TRP A 46 32.79 55.62 61.65
CA TRP A 46 33.57 57.01 61.97
C TRP A 46 32.95 58.34 62.77
N THR A 47 33.65 59.49 63.27
CA THR A 47 33.17 60.80 64.09
C THR A 47 33.98 62.25 64.36
N ALA A 48 33.36 63.45 64.82
CA ALA A 48 33.70 64.79 65.59
C ALA A 48 34.35 66.21 65.16
N ASP A 49 35.55 66.35 64.55
CA ASP A 49 36.21 67.68 64.23
C ASP A 49 35.36 68.64 63.36
N CYS A 50 34.30 68.08 62.80
CA CYS A 50 33.22 68.70 62.05
C CYS A 50 32.68 70.02 62.63
N LEU A 51 32.80 70.32 63.93
CA LEU A 51 32.31 71.58 64.50
C LEU A 51 33.21 72.79 64.16
N ILE A 52 34.54 72.64 64.24
CA ILE A 52 35.47 73.68 63.79
C ILE A 52 35.40 73.80 62.26
N GLU A 53 35.25 72.66 61.57
CA GLU A 53 34.98 72.63 60.14
C GLU A 53 33.68 73.40 59.80
N GLN A 54 32.61 73.29 60.60
CA GLN A 54 31.37 74.04 60.38
C GLN A 54 31.55 75.55 60.59
N CYS A 55 32.35 76.00 61.57
CA CYS A 55 32.68 77.41 61.69
C CYS A 55 33.46 77.93 60.46
N GLN A 56 34.43 77.17 59.93
CA GLN A 56 35.12 77.51 58.67
C GLN A 56 34.19 77.44 57.45
N ARG A 57 33.22 76.50 57.43
CA ARG A 57 32.13 76.45 56.44
C ARG A 57 31.26 77.71 56.49
N VAL A 58 31.03 78.32 57.64
CA VAL A 58 30.29 79.60 57.75
C VAL A 58 31.10 80.78 57.18
N THR A 59 32.39 80.90 57.46
CA THR A 59 33.23 81.98 56.89
C THR A 59 33.38 81.82 55.36
N THR A 60 33.56 80.58 54.90
CA THR A 60 33.59 80.28 53.46
C THR A 60 32.20 80.39 52.81
N LEU A 61 31.09 80.23 53.54
CA LEU A 61 29.74 80.57 53.06
C LEU A 61 29.57 82.08 52.85
N MET A 62 30.15 82.95 53.70
CA MET A 62 30.17 84.41 53.44
C MET A 62 31.02 84.78 52.21
N HIS A 63 32.22 84.20 52.06
CA HIS A 63 33.03 84.41 50.84
C HIS A 63 32.35 83.84 49.59
N ARG A 64 31.66 82.70 49.71
CA ARG A 64 30.76 82.18 48.68
C ARG A 64 29.61 83.16 48.40
N ARG A 65 29.02 83.85 49.38
CA ARG A 65 27.92 84.82 49.16
C ARG A 65 28.35 86.00 48.29
N LEU A 66 29.51 86.63 48.55
CA LEU A 66 30.07 87.68 47.67
C LEU A 66 30.40 87.13 46.27
N SER A 67 31.02 85.94 46.21
CA SER A 67 31.29 85.24 44.95
C SER A 67 30.00 84.91 44.19
N PHE A 68 28.92 84.55 44.88
CA PHE A 68 27.60 84.30 44.34
C PHE A 68 26.98 85.59 43.81
N GLN A 69 27.10 86.72 44.50
CA GLN A 69 26.55 88.00 44.04
C GLN A 69 27.23 88.48 42.73
N LEU A 70 28.55 88.30 42.59
CA LEU A 70 29.27 88.53 41.34
C LEU A 70 28.87 87.52 40.24
N ARG A 71 28.71 86.24 40.60
CA ARG A 71 28.19 85.20 39.70
C ARG A 71 26.72 85.45 39.30
N GLU A 72 25.92 86.06 40.15
CA GLU A 72 24.52 86.38 39.92
C GLU A 72 24.38 87.60 39.01
N ASN A 73 25.19 88.64 39.20
CA ASN A 73 25.23 89.78 38.28
C ASN A 73 25.78 89.39 36.90
N THR A 74 26.80 88.54 36.84
CA THR A 74 27.25 87.96 35.55
C THR A 74 26.24 86.96 34.97
N ALA A 75 25.47 86.23 35.78
CA ALA A 75 24.37 85.39 35.32
C ALA A 75 23.18 86.22 34.81
N LYS A 76 22.84 87.35 35.43
CA LYS A 76 21.84 88.33 34.95
C LYS A 76 22.28 88.90 33.59
N ARG A 77 23.54 89.32 33.45
CA ARG A 77 24.11 89.77 32.16
C ARG A 77 24.12 88.65 31.11
N LYS A 78 24.46 87.41 31.48
CA LYS A 78 24.37 86.23 30.59
C LYS A 78 22.92 85.85 30.26
N LYS A 79 21.95 86.07 31.15
CA LYS A 79 20.51 85.86 30.91
C LYS A 79 19.94 86.92 29.97
N LEU A 80 20.35 88.18 30.12
CA LEU A 80 20.05 89.24 29.14
C LEU A 80 20.66 88.94 27.77
N LEU A 81 21.95 88.57 27.69
CA LEU A 81 22.58 88.15 26.44
C LEU A 81 21.88 86.94 25.82
N ARG A 82 21.53 85.91 26.63
CA ARG A 82 20.73 84.76 26.18
C ARG A 82 19.35 85.18 25.68
N ASN A 83 18.67 86.12 26.34
CA ASN A 83 17.40 86.64 25.86
C ASN A 83 17.57 87.39 24.53
N CYS A 84 18.62 88.19 24.36
CA CYS A 84 18.93 88.85 23.10
C CYS A 84 19.31 87.86 21.98
N THR A 85 20.05 86.79 22.27
CA THR A 85 20.29 85.72 21.29
C THR A 85 19.03 84.94 20.99
N ASN A 86 18.18 84.65 21.98
CA ASN A 86 16.92 83.93 21.81
C ASN A 86 15.90 84.77 21.01
N LEU A 87 15.87 86.09 21.17
CA LEU A 87 15.07 86.99 20.34
C LEU A 87 15.62 87.07 18.91
N ARG A 88 16.96 87.04 18.72
CA ARG A 88 17.58 86.94 17.39
C ARG A 88 17.33 85.58 16.72
N THR A 89 17.37 84.47 17.44
CA THR A 89 16.99 83.15 16.88
C THR A 89 15.51 83.11 16.61
N GLN A 90 14.62 83.55 17.51
CA GLN A 90 13.18 83.66 17.25
C GLN A 90 12.86 84.54 16.02
N ASN A 91 13.56 85.66 15.82
CA ASN A 91 13.38 86.47 14.61
C ASN A 91 13.91 85.76 13.35
N ASN A 92 15.08 85.11 13.43
CA ASN A 92 15.64 84.34 12.32
C ASN A 92 14.81 83.09 11.98
N ASP A 93 14.26 82.39 12.98
CA ASP A 93 13.43 81.20 12.83
C ASP A 93 12.00 81.58 12.41
N GLY A 94 11.51 82.76 12.82
CA GLY A 94 10.34 83.40 12.23
C GLY A 94 10.55 83.74 10.75
N ARG A 95 11.71 84.30 10.39
CA ARG A 95 12.12 84.55 8.99
C ARG A 95 12.31 83.26 8.20
N LYS A 96 12.83 82.18 8.79
CA LYS A 96 12.89 80.84 8.16
C LYS A 96 11.49 80.32 7.90
N LYS A 97 10.59 80.33 8.90
CA LYS A 97 9.19 79.90 8.72
C LYS A 97 8.48 80.72 7.64
N LEU A 98 8.68 82.04 7.62
CA LEU A 98 8.13 82.92 6.58
C LEU A 98 8.69 82.56 5.19
N LYS A 99 9.99 82.25 5.08
CA LYS A 99 10.60 81.71 3.85
C LYS A 99 10.01 80.35 3.47
N GLN A 100 9.90 79.40 4.39
CA GLN A 100 9.30 78.07 4.16
C GLN A 100 7.83 78.14 3.70
N THR A 101 7.11 79.24 4.00
CA THR A 101 5.76 79.51 3.47
C THR A 101 5.72 80.26 2.14
N LEU A 102 6.77 80.99 1.77
CA LEU A 102 6.82 81.81 0.54
C LEU A 102 7.60 81.15 -0.61
N THR A 103 8.72 80.52 -0.27
CA THR A 103 9.54 79.66 -1.13
C THR A 103 9.39 78.22 -0.63
N GLY A 104 9.02 77.30 -1.52
CA GLY A 104 8.57 75.94 -1.18
C GLY A 104 9.64 74.97 -0.67
N GLU A 105 10.49 75.37 0.29
CA GLU A 105 11.53 74.52 0.91
C GLU A 105 10.94 73.24 1.52
N ASN A 106 9.65 73.24 1.90
CA ASN A 106 8.89 72.04 2.27
C ASN A 106 9.05 70.92 1.24
N ALA A 107 9.08 71.23 -0.06
CA ALA A 107 9.25 70.24 -1.12
C ALA A 107 10.60 69.51 -1.04
N ILE A 108 11.66 70.15 -0.51
CA ILE A 108 12.99 69.54 -0.34
C ILE A 108 12.98 68.57 0.86
N GLU A 109 12.28 68.91 1.94
CA GLU A 109 12.12 68.01 3.09
C GLU A 109 11.16 66.84 2.76
N ILE A 110 10.10 67.10 1.99
CA ILE A 110 9.21 66.08 1.42
C ILE A 110 10.00 65.14 0.49
N ASN A 111 10.89 65.67 -0.37
CA ASN A 111 11.78 64.84 -1.22
C ASN A 111 12.70 63.93 -0.38
N LYS A 112 13.13 64.36 0.82
CA LYS A 112 13.93 63.52 1.74
C LYS A 112 13.07 62.47 2.46
N LEU A 113 11.85 62.81 2.87
CA LEU A 113 10.93 61.87 3.53
C LEU A 113 10.37 60.82 2.55
N LEU A 114 10.16 61.19 1.29
CA LEU A 114 9.64 60.31 0.23
C LEU A 114 10.74 59.68 -0.63
N LEU A 115 12.01 59.77 -0.22
CA LEU A 115 13.17 59.36 -1.03
C LEU A 115 13.15 57.87 -1.37
N HIS A 116 12.60 57.02 -0.48
CA HIS A 116 12.38 55.59 -0.70
C HIS A 116 11.09 55.27 -1.50
N HIS A 117 10.20 56.26 -1.70
CA HIS A 117 8.91 56.09 -2.38
C HIS A 117 8.81 57.04 -3.57
N LYS A 118 9.59 56.76 -4.60
CA LYS A 118 9.71 57.50 -5.87
C LYS A 118 8.34 57.86 -6.49
N ASP A 119 7.35 57.00 -6.34
CA ASP A 119 5.99 57.19 -6.86
C ASP A 119 5.19 58.22 -6.06
N LEU A 120 5.27 58.16 -4.72
CA LEU A 120 4.67 59.18 -3.84
C LEU A 120 5.35 60.52 -4.05
N ASN A 121 6.67 60.54 -4.19
CA ASN A 121 7.44 61.75 -4.41
C ASN A 121 7.08 62.42 -5.76
N ARG A 122 6.87 61.63 -6.82
CA ARG A 122 6.30 62.12 -8.09
C ARG A 122 4.88 62.68 -7.92
N LEU A 123 4.01 62.01 -7.17
CA LEU A 123 2.61 62.42 -6.99
C LEU A 123 2.46 63.70 -6.16
N PHE A 124 3.34 63.91 -5.18
CA PHE A 124 3.24 64.98 -4.20
C PHE A 124 4.16 66.19 -4.45
N LYS A 125 5.02 66.14 -5.48
CA LYS A 125 6.05 67.16 -5.80
C LYS A 125 5.55 68.62 -5.76
N ASN A 126 4.31 68.87 -6.18
CA ASN A 126 3.74 70.20 -6.37
C ASN A 126 2.63 70.55 -5.35
N LEU A 127 2.41 69.71 -4.32
CA LEU A 127 1.32 69.89 -3.35
C LEU A 127 1.82 70.45 -2.01
N SER A 128 0.96 71.19 -1.30
CA SER A 128 1.30 71.71 0.04
C SER A 128 1.23 70.60 1.09
N LEU A 129 2.00 70.71 2.17
CA LEU A 129 2.07 69.68 3.22
C LEU A 129 0.69 69.25 3.79
N PRO A 130 -0.28 70.15 4.07
CA PRO A 130 -1.63 69.75 4.51
C PRO A 130 -2.41 68.96 3.45
N GLN A 131 -2.24 69.30 2.16
CA GLN A 131 -2.84 68.55 1.05
C GLN A 131 -2.19 67.18 0.90
N ILE A 132 -0.88 67.05 1.15
CA ILE A 132 -0.19 65.76 1.11
C ILE A 132 -0.69 64.85 2.22
N VAL A 133 -0.79 65.34 3.46
CA VAL A 133 -1.32 64.57 4.60
C VAL A 133 -2.74 64.09 4.32
N THR A 134 -3.65 64.98 3.92
CA THR A 134 -5.05 64.61 3.61
C THR A 134 -5.16 63.62 2.45
N ASN A 135 -4.34 63.73 1.39
CA ASN A 135 -4.29 62.73 0.32
C ASN A 135 -3.67 61.39 0.77
N MET A 136 -2.68 61.41 1.68
CA MET A 136 -2.13 60.21 2.29
C MET A 136 -3.15 59.50 3.18
N ASP A 137 -3.93 60.24 3.98
CA ASP A 137 -5.00 59.69 4.81
C ASP A 137 -6.13 59.10 3.96
N GLN A 138 -6.57 59.80 2.91
CA GLN A 138 -7.55 59.29 1.95
C GLN A 138 -7.06 58.01 1.26
N ARG A 139 -5.81 58.01 0.74
CA ARG A 139 -5.22 56.80 0.15
C ARG A 139 -5.10 55.67 1.17
N SER A 140 -4.71 55.97 2.41
CA SER A 140 -4.61 54.98 3.49
C SER A 140 -5.96 54.40 3.88
N PHE A 141 -7.02 55.22 3.89
CA PHE A 141 -8.40 54.79 4.11
C PHE A 141 -8.90 53.87 2.99
N VAL A 142 -8.65 54.22 1.73
CA VAL A 142 -8.98 53.35 0.57
C VAL A 142 -8.20 52.03 0.65
N MET A 143 -6.90 52.06 0.94
CA MET A 143 -6.09 50.85 1.08
C MET A 143 -6.53 49.96 2.26
N ARG A 144 -6.98 50.54 3.38
CA ARG A 144 -7.62 49.80 4.48
C ARG A 144 -8.92 49.16 4.00
N LYS A 145 -9.84 49.93 3.41
CA LYS A 145 -11.13 49.42 2.92
C LYS A 145 -10.99 48.30 1.87
N GLU A 146 -10.00 48.40 1.00
CA GLU A 146 -9.67 47.31 0.05
C GLU A 146 -9.04 46.10 0.75
N LYS A 147 -8.20 46.29 1.78
CA LYS A 147 -7.74 45.18 2.63
C LYS A 147 -8.92 44.49 3.32
N ASP A 148 -9.83 45.25 3.94
CA ASP A 148 -10.97 44.73 4.70
C ASP A 148 -11.94 43.94 3.78
N ARG A 149 -12.13 44.42 2.54
CA ARG A 149 -12.84 43.72 1.46
C ARG A 149 -12.13 42.42 1.04
N LEU A 150 -10.79 42.44 0.95
CA LEU A 150 -9.99 41.28 0.55
C LEU A 150 -9.91 40.23 1.67
N THR A 151 -9.84 40.63 2.95
CA THR A 151 -9.98 39.68 4.07
C THR A 151 -11.37 39.09 4.06
N PHE A 152 -12.45 39.89 4.02
CA PHE A 152 -13.81 39.33 3.94
C PHE A 152 -14.01 38.35 2.78
N ARG A 153 -13.44 38.62 1.59
CA ARG A 153 -13.52 37.68 0.46
C ARG A 153 -12.62 36.44 0.61
N ARG A 154 -11.50 36.54 1.32
CA ARG A 154 -10.68 35.38 1.72
C ARG A 154 -11.45 34.52 2.71
N ASP A 155 -12.03 35.14 3.74
CA ASP A 155 -12.74 34.45 4.82
C ASP A 155 -13.93 33.65 4.25
N GLN A 156 -14.69 34.24 3.31
CA GLN A 156 -15.71 33.51 2.52
C GLN A 156 -15.15 32.31 1.72
N LEU A 157 -13.94 32.43 1.16
CA LEU A 157 -13.31 31.35 0.40
C LEU A 157 -12.71 30.26 1.30
N GLU A 158 -12.38 30.60 2.55
CA GLU A 158 -12.02 29.64 3.60
C GLU A 158 -13.28 28.87 4.05
N GLU A 159 -14.42 29.54 4.26
CA GLU A 159 -15.73 28.91 4.52
C GLU A 159 -16.22 28.02 3.35
N ASP A 160 -16.19 28.52 2.10
CA ASP A 160 -16.55 27.78 0.88
C ASP A 160 -15.71 26.47 0.75
N LEU A 161 -14.43 26.53 1.14
CA LEU A 161 -13.49 25.42 1.09
C LEU A 161 -13.71 24.41 2.22
N GLU A 162 -13.98 24.86 3.45
CA GLU A 162 -14.32 23.97 4.56
C GLU A 162 -15.63 23.21 4.28
N GLU A 163 -16.66 23.86 3.72
CA GLU A 163 -17.88 23.16 3.34
C GLU A 163 -17.64 22.13 2.22
N ALA A 164 -16.79 22.47 1.24
CA ALA A 164 -16.40 21.53 0.18
C ALA A 164 -15.63 20.32 0.71
N LEU A 165 -14.70 20.50 1.66
CA LEU A 165 -13.99 19.41 2.33
C LEU A 165 -14.93 18.55 3.18
N MET A 166 -15.87 19.16 3.91
CA MET A 166 -16.87 18.42 4.68
C MET A 166 -17.76 17.58 3.75
N ARG A 167 -18.26 18.14 2.64
CA ARG A 167 -19.03 17.41 1.62
C ARG A 167 -18.22 16.26 1.01
N LEU A 168 -16.94 16.48 0.70
CA LEU A 168 -16.04 15.44 0.20
C LEU A 168 -15.86 14.31 1.22
N SER A 169 -15.61 14.64 2.49
CA SER A 169 -15.47 13.62 3.55
C SER A 169 -16.76 12.80 3.75
N VAL A 170 -17.94 13.40 3.59
CA VAL A 170 -19.21 12.66 3.61
C VAL A 170 -19.30 11.69 2.43
N VAL A 171 -18.89 12.11 1.22
CA VAL A 171 -18.86 11.21 0.04
C VAL A 171 -17.83 10.08 0.22
N GLU A 172 -16.63 10.37 0.73
CA GLU A 172 -15.63 9.34 1.04
C GLU A 172 -16.14 8.34 2.10
N ASN A 173 -16.79 8.81 3.17
CA ASN A 173 -17.41 7.94 4.15
C ASN A 173 -18.51 7.07 3.53
N ARG A 174 -19.35 7.61 2.62
CA ARG A 174 -20.31 6.79 1.86
C ARG A 174 -19.62 5.76 0.98
N ILE A 175 -18.53 6.09 0.31
CA ILE A 175 -17.77 5.12 -0.51
C ILE A 175 -17.17 4.01 0.38
N ILE A 176 -16.68 4.34 1.57
CA ILE A 176 -16.04 3.40 2.50
C ILE A 176 -17.05 2.46 3.20
N TYR A 177 -18.24 2.98 3.53
CA TYR A 177 -19.23 2.30 4.38
C TYR A 177 -20.55 1.91 3.67
N GLU A 178 -21.04 2.70 2.70
CA GLU A 178 -22.30 2.47 1.97
C GLU A 178 -22.10 1.77 0.62
N ASP A 179 -21.12 2.17 -0.20
CA ASP A 179 -20.77 1.48 -1.47
C ASP A 179 -20.15 0.08 -1.27
N ARG A 180 -20.06 -0.37 -0.02
CA ARG A 180 -20.09 -1.81 0.30
C ARG A 180 -21.47 -2.40 0.02
N PHE A 181 -21.89 -2.36 -1.24
CA PHE A 181 -22.78 -3.37 -1.79
C PHE A 181 -22.20 -4.73 -1.43
N HIS A 182 -22.84 -5.43 -0.50
CA HIS A 182 -22.42 -6.77 -0.09
C HIS A 182 -22.83 -7.76 -1.18
N ILE A 183 -22.11 -7.71 -2.31
CA ILE A 183 -22.25 -8.60 -3.46
C ILE A 183 -22.23 -10.04 -2.90
N PRO A 184 -23.37 -10.76 -2.89
CA PRO A 184 -23.44 -12.04 -2.20
C PRO A 184 -22.51 -13.08 -2.84
N GLU A 185 -22.17 -12.89 -4.13
CA GLU A 185 -21.15 -13.64 -4.86
C GLU A 185 -19.76 -13.45 -4.24
N GLU A 186 -19.36 -12.26 -3.79
CA GLU A 186 -18.07 -12.04 -3.11
C GLU A 186 -18.02 -12.76 -1.76
N ALA A 187 -19.11 -12.73 -0.99
CA ALA A 187 -19.21 -13.48 0.26
C ALA A 187 -19.10 -15.00 0.02
N VAL A 188 -19.68 -15.50 -1.08
CA VAL A 188 -19.51 -16.89 -1.53
C VAL A 188 -18.08 -17.16 -1.98
N ILE A 189 -17.45 -16.27 -2.76
CA ILE A 189 -16.07 -16.37 -3.22
C ILE A 189 -15.11 -16.44 -2.02
N HIS A 190 -15.24 -15.55 -1.03
CA HIS A 190 -14.40 -15.56 0.18
C HIS A 190 -14.58 -16.85 1.00
N ARG A 191 -15.82 -17.36 1.12
CA ARG A 191 -16.11 -18.67 1.73
C ARG A 191 -15.44 -19.83 0.96
N MET A 192 -15.42 -19.78 -0.38
CA MET A 192 -14.75 -20.79 -1.21
C MET A 192 -13.22 -20.67 -1.17
N GLN A 193 -12.66 -19.46 -1.22
CA GLN A 193 -11.23 -19.21 -1.02
C GLN A 193 -10.75 -19.74 0.34
N THR A 194 -11.51 -19.48 1.41
CA THR A 194 -11.23 -20.02 2.75
C THR A 194 -11.20 -21.54 2.76
N LYS A 195 -12.15 -22.20 2.08
CA LYS A 195 -12.14 -23.68 1.89
C LYS A 195 -10.91 -24.15 1.10
N ILE A 196 -10.54 -23.45 0.02
CA ILE A 196 -9.36 -23.78 -0.80
C ILE A 196 -8.06 -23.62 0.01
N VAL A 197 -7.92 -22.55 0.80
CA VAL A 197 -6.78 -22.34 1.71
C VAL A 197 -6.70 -23.45 2.75
N ASN A 198 -7.83 -23.84 3.36
CA ASN A 198 -7.86 -24.93 4.34
C ASN A 198 -7.56 -26.30 3.69
N SER A 199 -8.00 -26.57 2.47
CA SER A 199 -7.61 -27.76 1.70
C SER A 199 -6.11 -27.74 1.34
N ARG A 200 -5.55 -26.58 0.94
CA ARG A 200 -4.10 -26.41 0.71
C ARG A 200 -3.29 -26.64 1.99
N ARG A 201 -3.76 -26.16 3.16
CA ARG A 201 -3.18 -26.43 4.48
C ARG A 201 -3.20 -27.93 4.81
N ARG A 202 -4.34 -28.61 4.61
CA ARG A 202 -4.45 -30.08 4.76
C ARG A 202 -3.51 -30.85 3.84
N ILE A 203 -3.37 -30.45 2.57
CA ILE A 203 -2.41 -31.07 1.64
C ILE A 203 -0.96 -30.84 2.08
N LYS A 204 -0.61 -29.65 2.58
CA LYS A 204 0.73 -29.40 3.18
C LYS A 204 0.98 -30.29 4.41
N ALA A 205 -0.01 -30.42 5.29
CA ALA A 205 0.09 -31.30 6.46
C ALA A 205 0.24 -32.78 6.05
N LEU A 206 -0.54 -33.28 5.10
CA LEU A 206 -0.43 -34.65 4.58
C LEU A 206 0.92 -34.90 3.88
N LYS A 207 1.46 -33.92 3.14
CA LYS A 207 2.82 -34.00 2.58
C LYS A 207 3.89 -34.06 3.68
N HIS A 208 3.74 -33.29 4.76
CA HIS A 208 4.65 -33.33 5.90
C HIS A 208 4.56 -34.67 6.65
N ILE A 209 3.35 -35.20 6.87
CA ILE A 209 3.11 -36.51 7.48
C ILE A 209 3.74 -37.63 6.64
N ASN A 210 3.59 -37.60 5.32
CA ASN A 210 4.25 -38.56 4.43
C ASN A 210 5.78 -38.43 4.50
N PHE A 211 6.32 -37.21 4.52
CA PHE A 211 7.75 -36.97 4.70
C PHE A 211 8.27 -37.43 6.07
N THR A 212 7.48 -37.32 7.15
CA THR A 212 7.85 -37.89 8.45
C THR A 212 7.80 -39.42 8.44
N TYR A 213 6.83 -40.06 7.76
CA TYR A 213 6.85 -41.51 7.59
C TYR A 213 8.05 -41.98 6.75
N GLN A 214 8.40 -41.27 5.67
CA GLN A 214 9.62 -41.55 4.89
C GLN A 214 10.90 -41.38 5.73
N LYS A 215 10.93 -40.41 6.65
CA LYS A 215 12.02 -40.29 7.64
C LYS A 215 12.03 -41.42 8.66
N MET A 216 10.86 -41.85 9.15
CA MET A 216 10.74 -42.98 10.08
C MET A 216 11.19 -44.29 9.44
N MET A 217 10.80 -44.55 8.19
CA MET A 217 11.30 -45.71 7.43
C MET A 217 12.82 -45.66 7.29
N LYS A 218 13.40 -44.53 6.88
CA LYS A 218 14.87 -44.37 6.80
C LYS A 218 15.59 -44.46 8.15
N LEU A 219 14.92 -44.11 9.24
CA LEU A 219 15.46 -44.30 10.59
C LEU A 219 15.42 -45.77 10.99
N ILE A 220 14.35 -46.51 10.65
CA ILE A 220 14.27 -47.96 10.87
C ILE A 220 15.29 -48.71 9.99
N GLU A 221 15.47 -48.32 8.74
CA GLU A 221 16.52 -48.84 7.83
C GLU A 221 17.93 -48.56 8.38
N HIS A 222 18.15 -47.39 8.99
CA HIS A 222 19.42 -47.06 9.65
C HIS A 222 19.61 -47.81 10.97
N ASP A 223 18.55 -47.99 11.75
CA ASP A 223 18.57 -48.74 13.01
C ASP A 223 18.80 -50.24 12.74
N GLU A 224 18.28 -50.80 11.65
CA GLU A 224 18.63 -52.14 11.16
C GLU A 224 20.15 -52.25 10.91
N ILE A 225 20.74 -51.25 10.23
CA ILE A 225 22.20 -51.13 10.02
C ILE A 225 22.98 -50.89 11.33
N TYR A 226 22.34 -50.44 12.41
CA TYR A 226 22.95 -50.25 13.74
C TYR A 226 22.83 -51.50 14.63
N TYR A 227 21.69 -52.20 14.58
CA TYR A 227 21.48 -53.45 15.29
C TYR A 227 22.28 -54.60 14.67
N GLU A 228 22.52 -54.60 13.35
CA GLU A 228 23.33 -55.63 12.69
C GLU A 228 24.76 -55.74 13.28
N PRO A 229 25.56 -54.66 13.44
CA PRO A 229 26.81 -54.69 14.20
C PRO A 229 26.67 -55.15 15.67
N ILE A 230 25.55 -54.86 16.34
CA ILE A 230 25.30 -55.33 17.72
C ILE A 230 24.99 -56.83 17.72
N LEU A 231 24.21 -57.33 16.76
CA LEU A 231 23.92 -58.75 16.59
C LEU A 231 25.18 -59.52 16.20
N GLN A 232 26.02 -58.98 15.31
CA GLN A 232 27.34 -59.54 15.00
C GLN A 232 28.32 -59.46 16.18
N ALA A 233 28.23 -58.44 17.04
CA ALA A 233 29.04 -58.37 18.26
C ALA A 233 28.55 -59.39 19.30
N LEU A 234 27.24 -59.57 19.45
CA LEU A 234 26.63 -60.60 20.30
C LEU A 234 26.86 -62.01 19.74
N GLU A 235 26.90 -62.19 18.42
CA GLU A 235 27.27 -63.45 17.77
C GLU A 235 28.75 -63.74 18.03
N LYS A 236 29.65 -62.76 17.87
CA LYS A 236 31.06 -62.88 18.26
C LYS A 236 31.23 -63.12 19.75
N ASP A 237 30.39 -62.56 20.61
CA ASP A 237 30.39 -62.85 22.05
C ASP A 237 29.82 -64.23 22.37
N VAL A 238 28.86 -64.74 21.58
CA VAL A 238 28.42 -66.14 21.64
C VAL A 238 29.50 -67.08 21.09
N GLU A 239 30.28 -66.69 20.08
CA GLU A 239 31.48 -67.41 19.64
C GLU A 239 32.60 -67.38 20.69
N ASN A 240 32.82 -66.24 21.36
CA ASN A 240 33.75 -66.09 22.47
C ASN A 240 33.32 -66.95 23.65
N LEU A 241 32.03 -66.94 24.02
CA LEU A 241 31.45 -67.80 25.07
C LEU A 241 31.47 -69.28 24.69
N HIS A 242 31.20 -69.61 23.43
CA HIS A 242 31.38 -70.96 22.89
C HIS A 242 32.86 -71.37 22.88
N GLY A 243 33.78 -70.41 22.71
CA GLY A 243 35.22 -70.54 22.90
C GLY A 243 35.59 -70.80 24.36
N PHE A 244 35.08 -70.03 25.31
CA PHE A 244 35.24 -70.25 26.76
C PHE A 244 34.66 -71.62 27.17
N ILE A 245 33.52 -72.04 26.62
CA ILE A 245 32.93 -73.37 26.86
C ILE A 245 33.79 -74.47 26.23
N LYS A 246 34.22 -74.34 24.97
CA LYS A 246 35.14 -75.27 24.30
C LYS A 246 36.45 -75.43 25.08
N TYR A 247 37.04 -74.32 25.53
CA TYR A 247 38.25 -74.27 26.36
C TYR A 247 38.04 -74.97 27.71
N THR A 248 36.91 -74.70 28.37
CA THR A 248 36.53 -75.35 29.63
C THR A 248 36.31 -76.86 29.47
N VAL A 249 35.62 -77.29 28.41
CA VAL A 249 35.38 -78.71 28.09
C VAL A 249 36.68 -79.42 27.67
N TYR A 250 37.55 -78.74 26.93
CA TYR A 250 38.87 -79.25 26.55
C TYR A 250 39.77 -79.50 27.77
N ILE A 251 39.73 -78.62 28.77
CA ILE A 251 40.41 -78.82 30.06
C ILE A 251 39.71 -79.91 30.89
N GLY A 252 38.38 -79.98 30.86
CA GLY A 252 37.57 -80.91 31.67
C GLY A 252 37.62 -82.38 31.22
N LEU A 253 37.49 -82.67 29.92
CA LEU A 253 37.35 -84.05 29.44
C LEU A 253 38.57 -84.96 29.74
N PRO A 254 39.83 -84.48 29.64
CA PRO A 254 41.01 -85.22 30.08
C PRO A 254 41.08 -85.44 31.59
N ALA A 255 40.54 -84.51 32.39
CA ALA A 255 40.45 -84.66 33.85
C ALA A 255 39.45 -85.77 34.23
N ILE A 256 38.27 -85.81 33.58
CA ILE A 256 37.26 -86.86 33.80
C ILE A 256 37.81 -88.24 33.41
N LYS A 257 38.43 -88.37 32.22
CA LYS A 257 39.08 -89.62 31.79
C LYS A 257 40.25 -90.05 32.69
N ARG A 258 40.78 -89.15 33.52
CA ARG A 258 41.79 -89.46 34.53
C ARG A 258 41.15 -89.93 35.85
N SER A 259 40.03 -89.34 36.29
CA SER A 259 39.30 -89.83 37.47
C SER A 259 38.65 -91.21 37.23
N GLU A 260 38.07 -91.46 36.06
CA GLU A 260 37.49 -92.77 35.69
C GLU A 260 38.51 -93.91 35.80
N LYS A 261 39.75 -93.69 35.33
CA LYS A 261 40.84 -94.67 35.42
C LYS A 261 41.25 -94.94 36.87
N LEU A 262 41.35 -93.88 37.68
CA LEU A 262 41.66 -94.00 39.11
C LEU A 262 40.56 -94.77 39.86
N GLU A 263 39.28 -94.54 39.54
CA GLU A 263 38.17 -95.33 40.08
C GLU A 263 38.24 -96.81 39.68
N ALA A 264 38.54 -97.11 38.42
CA ALA A 264 38.65 -98.49 37.94
C ALA A 264 39.78 -99.25 38.65
N ASP A 265 40.94 -98.61 38.85
CA ASP A 265 42.07 -99.17 39.60
C ASP A 265 41.72 -99.40 41.09
N LEU A 266 41.00 -98.48 41.73
CA LEU A 266 40.50 -98.65 43.10
C LEU A 266 39.52 -99.85 43.20
N LYS A 267 38.52 -99.91 42.32
CA LYS A 267 37.53 -101.01 42.25
C LYS A 267 38.21 -102.37 42.00
N MET A 268 39.32 -102.40 41.25
CA MET A 268 40.11 -103.62 41.04
C MET A 268 40.97 -104.00 42.26
N ARG A 269 41.54 -103.02 42.98
CA ARG A 269 42.24 -103.26 44.25
C ARG A 269 41.30 -103.80 45.34
N GLU A 270 40.10 -103.24 45.48
CA GLU A 270 39.07 -103.77 46.39
C GLU A 270 38.74 -105.24 46.12
N LYS A 271 38.48 -105.60 44.85
CA LYS A 271 38.13 -106.97 44.46
C LYS A 271 39.24 -107.97 44.81
N ARG A 272 40.51 -107.58 44.69
CA ARG A 272 41.67 -108.40 45.11
C ARG A 272 41.71 -108.55 46.63
N ALA A 273 41.52 -107.47 47.39
CA ALA A 273 41.48 -107.50 48.85
C ALA A 273 40.35 -108.39 49.39
N ARG A 274 39.11 -108.25 48.86
CA ARG A 274 37.96 -109.08 49.26
C ARG A 274 38.20 -110.57 49.00
N LYS A 275 38.79 -110.94 47.85
CA LYS A 275 39.16 -112.34 47.55
C LYS A 275 40.22 -112.90 48.50
N ALA A 276 41.27 -112.12 48.81
CA ALA A 276 42.30 -112.54 49.75
C ALA A 276 41.73 -112.79 51.17
N LEU A 277 40.78 -111.96 51.60
CA LEU A 277 40.08 -112.12 52.88
C LEU A 277 39.18 -113.37 52.89
N GLN A 278 38.41 -113.61 51.82
CA GLN A 278 37.61 -114.84 51.69
C GLN A 278 38.45 -116.12 51.72
N MET A 279 39.62 -116.14 51.07
CA MET A 279 40.53 -117.29 51.12
C MET A 279 41.02 -117.59 52.55
N LYS A 280 41.29 -116.54 53.36
CA LYS A 280 41.63 -116.72 54.80
C LYS A 280 40.45 -117.17 55.65
N LEU A 281 39.22 -116.75 55.34
CA LEU A 281 38.03 -117.26 56.03
C LEU A 281 37.75 -118.73 55.70
N HIS A 282 37.94 -119.15 54.45
CA HIS A 282 37.65 -120.52 54.05
C HIS A 282 38.59 -121.55 54.68
N SER A 283 39.88 -121.21 54.83
CA SER A 283 40.85 -122.07 55.52
C SER A 283 40.61 -122.17 57.04
N ILE A 284 40.05 -121.14 57.67
CA ILE A 284 39.54 -121.22 59.06
C ILE A 284 38.27 -122.09 59.12
N GLY A 285 37.39 -121.99 58.13
CA GLY A 285 36.12 -122.73 58.09
C GLY A 285 36.27 -124.25 58.01
N GLY A 286 37.31 -124.76 57.36
CA GLY A 286 37.54 -126.21 57.19
C GLY A 286 37.57 -126.98 58.51
N TYR A 287 38.20 -126.42 59.55
CA TYR A 287 38.34 -127.05 60.87
C TYR A 287 37.02 -127.20 61.64
N LYS A 288 35.95 -126.46 61.29
CA LYS A 288 34.65 -126.56 61.98
C LYS A 288 33.75 -127.71 61.49
N ASN A 289 34.04 -128.30 60.33
CA ASN A 289 33.10 -129.21 59.65
C ASN A 289 33.16 -130.68 60.13
N LEU A 290 34.02 -131.02 61.08
CA LEU A 290 34.15 -132.39 61.63
C LEU A 290 33.04 -132.77 62.63
N LEU A 291 32.20 -131.84 63.09
CA LEU A 291 31.49 -131.97 64.38
C LEU A 291 29.98 -132.28 64.36
N LYS A 292 29.26 -132.24 63.21
CA LYS A 292 27.79 -132.50 63.18
C LYS A 292 27.33 -133.23 61.92
N LYS A 293 26.37 -134.16 62.05
CA LYS A 293 25.88 -135.09 61.01
C LYS A 293 24.37 -135.35 61.16
N GLY A 294 23.62 -135.42 60.04
CA GLY A 294 22.15 -135.62 59.99
C GLY A 294 21.35 -134.31 59.79
N LEU A 295 20.20 -134.27 59.10
CA LEU A 295 19.41 -135.34 58.43
C LEU A 295 18.62 -134.78 57.20
N SER A 296 18.09 -135.68 56.33
CA SER A 296 17.28 -135.40 55.11
C SER A 296 15.83 -134.96 55.44
N LYS A 297 15.02 -134.19 54.68
CA LYS A 297 14.82 -133.86 53.24
C LYS A 297 13.92 -134.86 52.46
N GLY A 298 12.91 -134.36 51.72
CA GLY A 298 11.95 -135.13 50.88
C GLY A 298 11.26 -134.27 49.76
N PRO A 299 10.53 -134.85 48.77
CA PRO A 299 10.38 -134.26 47.41
C PRO A 299 8.93 -134.04 46.86
N LYS A 300 8.80 -133.72 45.55
CA LYS A 300 7.56 -133.37 44.79
C LYS A 300 7.39 -134.20 43.49
N SER A 301 6.20 -134.18 42.87
CA SER A 301 5.89 -134.73 41.51
C SER A 301 5.06 -133.77 40.62
N LYS A 302 4.71 -134.14 39.37
CA LYS A 302 4.18 -133.27 38.29
C LYS A 302 3.03 -133.89 37.44
N LYS A 303 2.38 -133.07 36.60
CA LYS A 303 1.30 -133.39 35.62
C LYS A 303 1.80 -133.72 34.19
N PRO A 304 0.95 -134.26 33.30
CA PRO A 304 1.01 -134.13 31.83
C PRO A 304 -0.06 -133.18 31.24
N GLU A 305 -0.02 -132.92 29.92
CA GLU A 305 -0.89 -132.00 29.16
C GLU A 305 -1.40 -132.62 27.83
N LEU A 306 -2.42 -132.03 27.20
CA LEU A 306 -2.90 -132.33 25.83
C LEU A 306 -3.28 -131.04 25.08
N TYR A 307 -3.21 -131.06 23.75
CA TYR A 307 -3.16 -129.88 22.87
C TYR A 307 -4.35 -129.81 21.89
N PHE A 308 -4.80 -128.62 21.50
CA PHE A 308 -5.94 -128.43 20.58
C PHE A 308 -5.77 -127.19 19.68
N ASN A 309 -6.14 -127.30 18.39
CA ASN A 309 -5.85 -126.28 17.37
C ASN A 309 -7.04 -125.34 17.08
N TRP A 310 -6.82 -124.03 17.22
CA TRP A 310 -7.82 -122.97 16.99
C TRP A 310 -7.79 -122.44 15.55
N GLY A 311 -8.10 -123.30 14.57
CA GLY A 311 -7.87 -123.00 13.14
C GLY A 311 -9.03 -122.35 12.38
N LYS A 312 -10.25 -122.88 12.48
CA LYS A 312 -11.41 -122.46 11.65
C LYS A 312 -12.74 -122.68 12.37
N HIS A 313 -13.50 -121.62 12.66
CA HIS A 313 -14.88 -121.70 13.13
C HIS A 313 -15.80 -120.66 12.45
N TYR A 314 -16.85 -121.20 11.82
CA TYR A 314 -18.09 -120.61 11.31
C TYR A 314 -18.29 -119.09 11.38
N GLU A 315 -18.28 -118.43 10.23
CA GLU A 315 -19.07 -117.22 10.01
C GLU A 315 -20.57 -117.58 9.95
N ARG A 316 -21.35 -117.20 10.97
CA ARG A 316 -22.82 -117.27 10.96
C ARG A 316 -23.42 -115.87 10.95
N TYR A 317 -23.57 -115.30 9.76
CA TYR A 317 -24.39 -114.10 9.59
C TYR A 317 -25.84 -114.40 9.95
N THR A 318 -26.41 -113.67 10.91
CA THR A 318 -27.86 -113.70 11.16
C THR A 318 -28.59 -112.94 10.05
N LYS A 319 -29.91 -113.16 9.89
CA LYS A 319 -30.72 -112.38 8.94
C LYS A 319 -30.62 -110.86 9.19
N SER A 320 -30.55 -110.44 10.46
CA SER A 320 -30.30 -109.05 10.84
C SER A 320 -28.92 -108.54 10.43
N MET A 321 -27.88 -109.38 10.49
CA MET A 321 -26.52 -108.99 10.08
C MET A 321 -26.39 -108.92 8.54
N MET A 322 -27.15 -109.72 7.80
CA MET A 322 -27.27 -109.58 6.34
C MET A 322 -28.04 -108.32 5.93
N ALA A 323 -29.15 -107.99 6.60
CA ALA A 323 -29.88 -106.76 6.36
C ALA A 323 -29.00 -105.52 6.62
N LEU A 324 -28.33 -105.48 7.78
CA LEU A 324 -27.42 -104.39 8.14
C LEU A 324 -26.22 -104.28 7.19
N LYS A 325 -25.74 -105.39 6.62
CA LYS A 325 -24.69 -105.36 5.57
C LYS A 325 -25.20 -104.75 4.26
N LEU A 326 -26.43 -105.05 3.85
CA LEU A 326 -27.05 -104.44 2.66
C LEU A 326 -27.31 -102.94 2.88
N GLU A 327 -27.79 -102.54 4.05
CA GLU A 327 -27.94 -101.14 4.46
C GLU A 327 -26.59 -100.40 4.42
N LEU A 328 -25.51 -100.99 4.97
CA LEU A 328 -24.16 -100.43 4.89
C LEU A 328 -23.64 -100.32 3.44
N GLU A 329 -23.90 -101.32 2.59
CA GLU A 329 -23.49 -101.27 1.19
C GLU A 329 -24.25 -100.17 0.41
N ASP A 330 -25.52 -99.91 0.72
CA ASP A 330 -26.28 -98.81 0.12
C ASP A 330 -25.88 -97.43 0.69
N ASP A 331 -25.56 -97.35 1.99
CA ASP A 331 -24.96 -96.16 2.61
C ASP A 331 -23.60 -95.84 1.97
N GLU A 332 -22.73 -96.83 1.75
CA GLU A 332 -21.44 -96.64 1.05
C GLU A 332 -21.64 -96.16 -0.39
N LYS A 333 -22.60 -96.71 -1.14
CA LYS A 333 -22.98 -96.21 -2.48
C LYS A 333 -23.51 -94.77 -2.41
N SER A 334 -24.20 -94.37 -1.35
CA SER A 334 -24.69 -93.00 -1.15
C SER A 334 -23.53 -92.05 -0.86
N ILE A 335 -22.61 -92.44 0.04
CA ILE A 335 -21.43 -91.67 0.44
C ILE A 335 -20.50 -91.47 -0.76
N ALA A 336 -20.29 -92.48 -1.60
CA ALA A 336 -19.51 -92.37 -2.83
C ALA A 336 -20.10 -91.31 -3.80
N LYS A 337 -21.41 -91.35 -4.04
CA LYS A 337 -22.12 -90.35 -4.89
C LYS A 337 -22.02 -88.93 -4.32
N VAL A 338 -22.05 -88.77 -3.00
CA VAL A 338 -21.86 -87.47 -2.35
C VAL A 338 -20.39 -87.03 -2.41
N GLN A 339 -19.43 -87.94 -2.25
CA GLN A 339 -18.01 -87.67 -2.35
C GLN A 339 -17.63 -87.17 -3.75
N GLU A 340 -18.14 -87.82 -4.80
CA GLU A 340 -17.99 -87.41 -6.20
C GLU A 340 -18.56 -86.00 -6.42
N ARG A 341 -19.82 -85.76 -6.04
CA ARG A 341 -20.48 -84.45 -6.17
C ARG A 341 -19.83 -83.32 -5.37
N THR A 342 -19.10 -83.64 -4.30
CA THR A 342 -18.39 -82.66 -3.47
C THR A 342 -16.88 -82.58 -3.75
N LEU A 343 -16.40 -83.32 -4.76
CA LEU A 343 -14.98 -83.40 -5.18
C LEU A 343 -14.01 -83.67 -4.00
N CYS A 344 -14.48 -84.41 -2.99
CA CYS A 344 -13.73 -84.66 -1.76
C CYS A 344 -12.82 -85.89 -1.88
N SER A 345 -11.59 -85.81 -1.38
CA SER A 345 -10.62 -86.92 -1.44
C SER A 345 -10.87 -88.03 -0.41
N ARG A 346 -11.64 -87.75 0.66
CA ARG A 346 -12.06 -88.74 1.67
C ARG A 346 -13.45 -88.38 2.23
N PRO A 347 -14.32 -89.36 2.58
CA PRO A 347 -15.65 -89.11 3.14
C PRO A 347 -15.69 -88.18 4.36
N LYS A 348 -14.67 -88.26 5.24
CA LYS A 348 -14.57 -87.44 6.46
C LYS A 348 -14.52 -85.92 6.20
N PHE A 349 -14.19 -85.49 4.98
CA PHE A 349 -14.13 -84.06 4.61
C PHE A 349 -15.40 -83.54 3.93
N ILE A 350 -16.39 -84.39 3.62
CA ILE A 350 -17.65 -83.99 2.96
C ILE A 350 -18.37 -82.89 3.78
N TYR A 351 -18.67 -83.16 5.05
CA TYR A 351 -19.45 -82.22 5.87
C TYR A 351 -18.72 -80.88 6.17
N PRO A 352 -17.42 -80.87 6.54
CA PRO A 352 -16.65 -79.61 6.65
C PRO A 352 -16.63 -78.82 5.34
N THR A 353 -16.45 -79.49 4.19
CA THR A 353 -16.38 -78.84 2.88
C THR A 353 -17.74 -78.26 2.48
N PHE A 354 -18.83 -79.00 2.69
CA PHE A 354 -20.19 -78.50 2.45
C PHE A 354 -20.56 -77.32 3.34
N LYS A 355 -20.15 -77.34 4.63
CA LYS A 355 -20.32 -76.20 5.54
C LYS A 355 -19.57 -74.96 5.02
N PHE A 356 -18.28 -75.11 4.67
CA PHE A 356 -17.48 -74.02 4.13
C PHE A 356 -18.02 -73.48 2.80
N GLN A 357 -18.46 -74.35 1.89
CA GLN A 357 -19.10 -73.96 0.64
C GLN A 357 -20.40 -73.18 0.89
N LYS A 358 -21.24 -73.61 1.84
CA LYS A 358 -22.47 -72.90 2.21
C LYS A 358 -22.19 -71.52 2.81
N GLU A 359 -21.20 -71.42 3.70
CA GLU A 359 -20.77 -70.14 4.32
C GLU A 359 -20.14 -69.20 3.29
N SER A 360 -19.32 -69.74 2.37
CA SER A 360 -18.73 -69.01 1.24
C SER A 360 -19.81 -68.49 0.29
N ASN A 361 -20.75 -69.33 -0.15
CA ASN A 361 -21.85 -68.92 -1.03
C ASN A 361 -22.73 -67.85 -0.39
N ALA A 362 -23.09 -67.99 0.89
CA ALA A 362 -23.84 -66.97 1.63
C ALA A 362 -23.04 -65.65 1.83
N SER A 363 -21.71 -65.67 1.70
CA SER A 363 -20.89 -64.46 1.64
C SER A 363 -20.88 -63.84 0.22
N LEU A 364 -20.82 -64.68 -0.82
CA LEU A 364 -20.84 -64.26 -2.22
C LEU A 364 -22.20 -63.65 -2.59
N GLU A 365 -23.32 -64.24 -2.17
CA GLU A 365 -24.67 -63.68 -2.33
C GLU A 365 -24.78 -62.26 -1.75
N LYS A 366 -24.22 -62.03 -0.55
CA LYS A 366 -24.17 -60.71 0.08
C LYS A 366 -23.27 -59.74 -0.70
N ILE A 367 -22.14 -60.20 -1.22
CA ILE A 367 -21.24 -59.39 -2.06
C ILE A 367 -21.93 -59.01 -3.38
N ILE A 368 -22.67 -59.92 -4.00
CA ILE A 368 -23.44 -59.70 -5.23
C ILE A 368 -24.58 -58.70 -4.98
N ALA A 369 -25.36 -58.85 -3.90
CA ALA A 369 -26.41 -57.90 -3.52
C ALA A 369 -25.85 -56.51 -3.19
N LEU A 370 -24.70 -56.42 -2.53
CA LEU A 370 -24.00 -55.15 -2.32
C LEU A 370 -23.43 -54.57 -3.62
N ALA A 371 -23.11 -55.40 -4.62
CA ALA A 371 -22.65 -54.97 -5.93
C ALA A 371 -23.81 -54.42 -6.79
N SER A 372 -24.98 -55.08 -6.83
CA SER A 372 -26.16 -54.56 -7.55
C SER A 372 -26.62 -53.22 -6.98
N LEU A 373 -26.78 -53.10 -5.66
CA LEU A 373 -27.11 -51.84 -4.98
C LEU A 373 -26.07 -50.72 -5.26
N ARG A 374 -24.78 -51.07 -5.44
CA ARG A 374 -23.75 -50.11 -5.86
C ARG A 374 -23.89 -49.69 -7.32
N VAL A 375 -24.31 -50.59 -8.23
CA VAL A 375 -24.58 -50.28 -9.64
C VAL A 375 -25.84 -49.42 -9.77
N GLU A 376 -26.93 -49.79 -9.10
CA GLU A 376 -28.18 -49.02 -9.03
C GLU A 376 -27.93 -47.61 -8.46
N SER A 377 -27.19 -47.51 -7.34
CA SER A 377 -26.82 -46.22 -6.76
C SER A 377 -25.98 -45.35 -7.71
N LYS A 378 -25.10 -45.97 -8.53
CA LYS A 378 -24.34 -45.25 -9.57
C LYS A 378 -25.25 -44.79 -10.72
N ALA A 379 -26.17 -45.64 -11.19
CA ALA A 379 -27.12 -45.32 -12.25
C ALA A 379 -28.06 -44.18 -11.83
N TYR A 380 -28.61 -44.24 -10.61
CA TYR A 380 -29.44 -43.16 -10.04
C TYR A 380 -28.66 -41.84 -9.91
N LYS A 381 -27.39 -41.89 -9.46
CA LYS A 381 -26.51 -40.71 -9.39
C LYS A 381 -26.22 -40.13 -10.78
N ALA A 382 -26.01 -40.96 -11.80
CA ALA A 382 -25.82 -40.53 -13.19
C ALA A 382 -27.09 -39.86 -13.75
N ALA A 383 -28.27 -40.46 -13.54
CA ALA A 383 -29.55 -39.88 -13.93
C ALA A 383 -29.82 -38.54 -13.23
N SER A 384 -29.60 -38.47 -11.90
CA SER A 384 -29.74 -37.21 -11.13
C SER A 384 -28.77 -36.13 -11.59
N ALA A 385 -27.53 -36.49 -11.94
CA ALA A 385 -26.55 -35.57 -12.50
C ALA A 385 -26.95 -35.07 -13.90
N GLN A 386 -27.50 -35.94 -14.75
CA GLN A 386 -27.98 -35.57 -16.09
C GLN A 386 -29.20 -34.64 -16.02
N ILE A 387 -30.16 -34.89 -15.12
CA ILE A 387 -31.32 -34.01 -14.89
C ILE A 387 -30.86 -32.63 -14.37
N LYS A 388 -29.87 -32.59 -13.47
CA LYS A 388 -29.26 -31.33 -13.01
C LYS A 388 -28.53 -30.61 -14.14
N LYS A 389 -27.85 -31.35 -15.03
CA LYS A 389 -27.19 -30.78 -16.21
C LYS A 389 -28.20 -30.17 -17.19
N SER A 390 -29.30 -30.86 -17.52
CA SER A 390 -30.32 -30.31 -18.42
C SER A 390 -31.02 -29.09 -17.82
N SER A 391 -31.42 -29.14 -16.54
CA SER A 391 -32.02 -28.00 -15.85
C SER A 391 -31.06 -26.79 -15.78
N ASN A 392 -29.77 -27.01 -15.50
CA ASN A 392 -28.78 -25.93 -15.51
C ASN A 392 -28.59 -25.33 -16.91
N LEU A 393 -28.61 -26.14 -17.97
CA LEU A 393 -28.54 -25.65 -19.36
C LEU A 393 -29.80 -24.85 -19.73
N GLU A 394 -30.99 -25.33 -19.37
CA GLU A 394 -32.26 -24.62 -19.60
C GLU A 394 -32.29 -23.27 -18.87
N ASN A 395 -31.86 -23.23 -17.61
CA ASN A 395 -31.74 -22.00 -16.84
C ASN A 395 -30.71 -21.04 -17.43
N PHE A 396 -29.55 -21.55 -17.88
CA PHE A 396 -28.55 -20.75 -18.59
C PHE A 396 -29.16 -20.11 -19.85
N TRP A 397 -29.83 -20.88 -20.72
CA TRP A 397 -30.45 -20.35 -21.93
C TRP A 397 -31.54 -19.31 -21.64
N LYS A 398 -32.38 -19.51 -20.61
CA LYS A 398 -33.37 -18.50 -20.18
C LYS A 398 -32.69 -17.19 -19.75
N ILE A 399 -31.64 -17.29 -18.94
CA ILE A 399 -30.87 -16.13 -18.45
C ILE A 399 -30.16 -15.41 -19.61
N THR A 400 -29.48 -16.15 -20.50
CA THR A 400 -28.83 -15.60 -21.69
C THR A 400 -29.83 -14.88 -22.58
N ARG A 401 -31.00 -15.47 -22.82
CA ARG A 401 -32.08 -14.86 -23.62
C ARG A 401 -32.51 -13.51 -23.03
N ILE A 402 -32.82 -13.47 -21.73
CA ILE A 402 -33.22 -12.22 -21.03
C ILE A 402 -32.14 -11.15 -21.13
N TYR A 403 -30.86 -11.52 -21.01
CA TYR A 403 -29.76 -10.57 -21.21
C TYR A 403 -29.66 -10.09 -22.66
N THR A 404 -29.83 -10.95 -23.67
CA THR A 404 -29.82 -10.52 -25.09
C THR A 404 -31.00 -9.61 -25.43
N GLU A 405 -32.20 -9.89 -24.93
CA GLU A 405 -33.38 -9.03 -25.07
C GLU A 405 -33.14 -7.66 -24.41
N LYS A 406 -32.59 -7.63 -23.20
CA LYS A 406 -32.23 -6.40 -22.49
C LYS A 406 -31.14 -5.60 -23.20
N ILE A 407 -30.13 -6.25 -23.77
CA ILE A 407 -29.07 -5.58 -24.55
C ILE A 407 -29.63 -4.98 -25.85
N ALA A 408 -30.55 -5.68 -26.54
CA ALA A 408 -31.21 -5.13 -27.72
C ALA A 408 -32.04 -3.88 -27.38
N TRP A 409 -32.86 -3.95 -26.32
CA TRP A 409 -33.66 -2.81 -25.83
C TRP A 409 -32.78 -1.62 -25.40
N LEU A 410 -31.65 -1.87 -24.74
CA LEU A 410 -30.70 -0.81 -24.37
C LEU A 410 -30.07 -0.15 -25.61
N LYS A 411 -29.74 -0.91 -26.66
CA LYS A 411 -29.25 -0.35 -27.93
C LYS A 411 -30.31 0.53 -28.60
N GLU A 412 -31.54 0.04 -28.70
CA GLU A 412 -32.66 0.82 -29.24
C GLU A 412 -32.87 2.14 -28.47
N LYS A 413 -32.74 2.12 -27.14
CA LYS A 413 -32.81 3.34 -26.31
C LYS A 413 -31.64 4.30 -26.55
N VAL A 414 -30.41 3.81 -26.70
CA VAL A 414 -29.25 4.64 -27.04
C VAL A 414 -29.40 5.23 -28.45
N GLU A 415 -29.85 4.45 -29.43
CA GLU A 415 -30.14 4.92 -30.79
C GLU A 415 -31.31 5.93 -30.85
N GLY A 416 -32.25 5.85 -29.91
CA GLY A 416 -33.27 6.87 -29.71
C GLY A 416 -32.69 8.17 -29.14
N GLN A 417 -31.78 8.07 -28.17
CA GLN A 417 -31.12 9.24 -27.57
C GLN A 417 -30.17 9.94 -28.56
N THR A 418 -29.36 9.21 -29.33
CA THR A 418 -28.43 9.83 -30.30
C THR A 418 -29.15 10.53 -31.45
N LYS A 419 -30.34 10.05 -31.86
CA LYS A 419 -31.21 10.78 -32.81
C LYS A 419 -31.71 12.10 -32.21
N ILE A 420 -32.20 12.07 -30.97
CA ILE A 420 -32.63 13.28 -30.24
C ILE A 420 -31.46 14.28 -30.08
N GLU A 421 -30.25 13.80 -29.79
CA GLU A 421 -29.04 14.64 -29.71
C GLU A 421 -28.65 15.24 -31.07
N GLN A 422 -28.80 14.49 -32.18
CA GLN A 422 -28.58 14.98 -33.54
C GLN A 422 -29.61 16.05 -33.92
N ASP A 423 -30.90 15.79 -33.68
CA ASP A 423 -32.00 16.75 -33.89
C ASP A 423 -31.78 18.05 -33.10
N PHE A 424 -31.36 17.96 -31.83
CA PHE A 424 -31.01 19.12 -31.01
C PHE A 424 -29.75 19.84 -31.51
N ALA A 425 -28.71 19.11 -31.94
CA ALA A 425 -27.49 19.72 -32.47
C ALA A 425 -27.78 20.51 -33.77
N ASP A 426 -28.60 19.96 -34.67
CA ASP A 426 -28.99 20.64 -35.91
C ASP A 426 -29.99 21.79 -35.65
N TYR A 427 -30.90 21.65 -34.68
CA TYR A 427 -31.71 22.78 -34.19
C TYR A 427 -30.81 23.93 -33.67
N ILE A 428 -29.78 23.63 -32.89
CA ILE A 428 -28.83 24.62 -32.35
C ILE A 428 -28.01 25.26 -33.48
N LYS A 429 -27.49 24.49 -34.46
CA LYS A 429 -26.79 25.02 -35.63
C LYS A 429 -27.68 25.98 -36.43
N ASN A 430 -28.90 25.56 -36.76
CA ASN A 430 -29.84 26.38 -37.52
C ASN A 430 -30.21 27.66 -36.76
N ARG A 431 -30.44 27.57 -35.45
CA ARG A 431 -30.72 28.73 -34.59
C ARG A 431 -29.52 29.66 -34.45
N SER A 432 -28.28 29.15 -34.37
CA SER A 432 -27.08 29.96 -34.27
C SER A 432 -26.77 30.69 -35.59
N ALA A 433 -26.95 30.03 -36.74
CA ALA A 433 -26.86 30.66 -38.06
C ALA A 433 -27.87 31.82 -38.20
N MET A 434 -29.14 31.61 -37.80
CA MET A 434 -30.15 32.67 -37.79
C MET A 434 -29.79 33.81 -36.83
N LEU A 435 -29.27 33.52 -35.63
CA LEU A 435 -28.81 34.54 -34.68
C LEU A 435 -27.61 35.35 -35.19
N LEU A 436 -26.68 34.73 -35.93
CA LEU A 436 -25.60 35.44 -36.61
C LEU A 436 -26.16 36.38 -37.69
N ILE A 437 -27.06 35.90 -38.55
CA ILE A 437 -27.73 36.72 -39.57
C ILE A 437 -28.46 37.90 -38.92
N PHE A 438 -29.21 37.68 -37.83
CA PHE A 438 -29.85 38.76 -37.08
C PHE A 438 -28.84 39.74 -36.45
N ARG A 439 -27.71 39.26 -35.90
CA ARG A 439 -26.65 40.14 -35.34
C ARG A 439 -26.02 41.01 -36.42
N PHE A 440 -25.71 40.46 -37.60
CA PHE A 440 -25.21 41.23 -38.74
C PHE A 440 -26.24 42.22 -39.28
N ALA A 441 -27.50 41.80 -39.44
CA ALA A 441 -28.58 42.69 -39.89
C ALA A 441 -28.80 43.87 -38.91
N LEU A 442 -28.79 43.62 -37.60
CA LEU A 442 -28.94 44.66 -36.58
C LEU A 442 -27.72 45.58 -36.49
N TRP A 443 -26.51 45.07 -36.71
CA TRP A 443 -25.30 45.91 -36.82
C TRP A 443 -25.35 46.80 -38.07
N ASN A 444 -25.76 46.25 -39.22
CA ASN A 444 -26.00 47.03 -40.45
C ASN A 444 -27.06 48.13 -40.24
N PHE A 445 -28.20 47.81 -39.61
CA PHE A 445 -29.21 48.83 -39.28
C PHE A 445 -28.70 49.87 -38.29
N HIS A 446 -27.88 49.48 -37.31
CA HIS A 446 -27.28 50.42 -36.37
C HIS A 446 -26.32 51.41 -37.06
N ASP A 447 -25.49 50.95 -38.01
CA ASP A 447 -24.55 51.81 -38.74
C ASP A 447 -25.28 52.71 -39.77
N LEU A 448 -26.30 52.18 -40.48
CA LEU A 448 -27.18 53.00 -41.33
C LEU A 448 -27.92 54.10 -40.55
N LEU A 449 -28.22 53.86 -39.26
CA LEU A 449 -28.90 54.82 -38.37
C LEU A 449 -27.93 55.61 -37.49
N ARG A 450 -26.61 55.53 -37.74
CA ARG A 450 -25.55 56.14 -36.93
C ARG A 450 -25.82 57.62 -36.64
N HIS A 451 -26.13 58.39 -37.69
CA HIS A 451 -26.33 59.85 -37.64
C HIS A 451 -27.74 60.27 -37.18
N VAL A 452 -28.69 59.33 -37.05
CA VAL A 452 -30.02 59.62 -36.51
C VAL A 452 -29.90 59.91 -35.00
N LYS A 453 -30.02 61.20 -34.65
CA LYS A 453 -29.63 61.78 -33.35
C LYS A 453 -28.16 61.53 -33.00
N GLY A 454 -27.28 62.45 -33.37
CA GLY A 454 -25.85 62.44 -33.01
C GLY A 454 -25.50 62.54 -31.50
N LYS A 455 -26.50 62.57 -30.60
CA LYS A 455 -26.29 62.43 -29.14
C LYS A 455 -26.46 60.99 -28.64
N ASP A 456 -27.11 60.12 -29.42
CA ASP A 456 -27.33 58.71 -29.09
C ASP A 456 -26.21 57.83 -29.67
N CYS A 457 -24.97 58.37 -29.69
CA CYS A 457 -23.75 57.61 -29.88
C CYS A 457 -23.45 56.86 -28.58
N VAL A 458 -23.83 55.58 -28.52
CA VAL A 458 -23.54 54.70 -27.38
C VAL A 458 -22.06 54.82 -27.04
N HIS A 459 -21.75 55.44 -25.90
CA HIS A 459 -20.40 55.48 -25.36
C HIS A 459 -20.07 54.07 -24.87
N PHE A 460 -19.59 53.22 -25.79
CA PHE A 460 -18.90 51.98 -25.50
C PHE A 460 -17.66 52.33 -24.68
N LYS A 461 -17.84 52.44 -23.35
CA LYS A 461 -16.79 52.72 -22.38
C LYS A 461 -15.64 51.76 -22.64
N ARG A 462 -14.57 52.23 -23.28
CA ARG A 462 -13.48 51.32 -23.64
C ARG A 462 -12.86 50.83 -22.34
N VAL A 463 -12.80 49.51 -22.17
CA VAL A 463 -12.20 48.91 -20.97
C VAL A 463 -10.68 48.99 -21.12
N TYR A 464 -10.15 50.20 -20.91
CA TYR A 464 -8.73 50.51 -20.96
C TYR A 464 -7.96 49.57 -20.01
N LYS A 465 -7.17 48.66 -20.60
CA LYS A 465 -6.46 47.59 -19.88
C LYS A 465 -5.42 48.10 -18.87
N SER A 466 -4.98 49.36 -18.99
CA SER A 466 -4.05 50.01 -18.06
C SER A 466 -4.65 51.29 -17.46
N GLY A 467 -4.24 51.63 -16.23
CA GLY A 467 -4.68 52.87 -15.56
C GLY A 467 -4.20 54.14 -16.25
N TYR A 468 -3.03 54.11 -16.89
CA TYR A 468 -2.44 55.26 -17.59
C TYR A 468 -3.30 55.76 -18.76
N LEU A 469 -4.00 54.87 -19.46
CA LEU A 469 -4.91 55.24 -20.56
C LEU A 469 -6.25 55.83 -20.08
N LYS A 470 -6.47 55.97 -18.77
CA LYS A 470 -7.66 56.64 -18.21
C LYS A 470 -7.44 58.13 -17.89
N LEU A 471 -6.23 58.65 -18.12
CA LEU A 471 -5.89 60.06 -17.93
C LEU A 471 -6.79 60.96 -18.80
N PRO A 472 -7.28 62.12 -18.30
CA PRO A 472 -8.29 62.93 -18.99
C PRO A 472 -7.91 63.31 -20.43
N LEU A 473 -6.64 63.65 -20.66
CA LEU A 473 -6.09 64.11 -21.94
C LEU A 473 -5.89 62.98 -22.97
N LEU A 474 -5.90 61.71 -22.55
CA LEU A 474 -5.70 60.54 -23.42
C LEU A 474 -7.01 59.78 -23.72
N LYS A 475 -8.15 60.39 -23.39
CA LYS A 475 -9.46 59.84 -23.71
C LYS A 475 -9.83 60.10 -25.16
N TYR A 476 -9.54 59.12 -26.03
CA TYR A 476 -10.08 59.03 -27.39
C TYR A 476 -11.62 59.15 -27.46
N GLU A 477 -12.33 58.94 -26.34
CA GLU A 477 -13.77 59.17 -26.19
C GLU A 477 -14.17 60.67 -26.33
N MET A 478 -13.24 61.63 -26.22
CA MET A 478 -13.54 63.07 -26.39
C MET A 478 -13.41 63.58 -27.83
N LEU A 479 -12.84 62.78 -28.75
CA LEU A 479 -12.70 63.16 -30.16
C LEU A 479 -14.02 62.93 -30.91
N LEU A 480 -14.87 63.97 -30.94
CA LEU A 480 -16.19 63.98 -31.58
C LEU A 480 -16.14 64.00 -33.12
N MET A 481 -15.47 63.03 -33.75
CA MET A 481 -15.48 62.87 -35.20
C MET A 481 -16.87 62.43 -35.71
N HIS A 482 -17.41 63.17 -36.67
CA HIS A 482 -18.61 62.74 -37.42
C HIS A 482 -18.30 61.57 -38.37
N ALA A 483 -17.10 61.53 -38.97
CA ALA A 483 -16.57 60.35 -39.66
C ALA A 483 -15.76 59.47 -38.68
N ALA A 484 -16.46 58.73 -37.82
CA ALA A 484 -15.86 57.66 -37.02
C ALA A 484 -15.93 56.30 -37.77
N PRO A 485 -14.94 55.40 -37.63
CA PRO A 485 -14.96 54.09 -38.29
C PRO A 485 -16.13 53.21 -37.80
N PRO A 486 -16.55 52.17 -38.55
CA PRO A 486 -17.55 51.21 -38.08
C PRO A 486 -17.19 50.67 -36.69
N PRO A 487 -18.14 50.60 -35.73
CA PRO A 487 -17.85 50.08 -34.40
C PRO A 487 -17.44 48.62 -34.51
N LEU A 488 -16.20 48.32 -34.12
CA LEU A 488 -15.63 46.97 -34.17
C LEU A 488 -16.60 45.97 -33.53
N LEU A 489 -16.88 44.89 -34.23
CA LEU A 489 -17.82 43.87 -33.81
C LEU A 489 -17.14 42.98 -32.75
N GLU A 490 -16.95 43.52 -31.55
CA GLU A 490 -16.27 42.81 -30.47
C GLU A 490 -17.03 41.51 -30.14
N GLU A 491 -16.35 40.39 -30.37
CA GLU A 491 -16.92 39.04 -30.26
C GLU A 491 -17.15 38.65 -28.80
N ASN A 492 -16.44 39.30 -27.88
CA ASN A 492 -16.34 38.93 -26.48
C ASN A 492 -17.41 39.59 -25.60
N SER A 493 -18.43 38.80 -25.25
CA SER A 493 -19.18 38.87 -23.98
C SER A 493 -20.07 40.07 -23.62
N MET A 494 -20.17 41.15 -24.41
CA MET A 494 -21.11 42.25 -24.09
C MET A 494 -21.92 42.83 -25.27
N PHE A 495 -22.06 42.09 -26.37
CA PHE A 495 -22.90 42.48 -27.50
C PHE A 495 -24.38 42.09 -27.28
N ASN A 496 -25.01 42.67 -26.25
CA ASN A 496 -26.41 42.40 -25.91
C ASN A 496 -27.34 42.84 -27.06
N VAL A 497 -27.83 41.87 -27.82
CA VAL A 497 -28.65 42.07 -29.02
C VAL A 497 -29.89 42.91 -28.71
N ASP A 498 -30.49 42.74 -27.52
CA ASP A 498 -31.67 43.50 -27.07
C ASP A 498 -31.40 45.00 -26.91
N ILE A 499 -30.21 45.38 -26.43
CA ILE A 499 -29.83 46.80 -26.27
C ILE A 499 -29.65 47.45 -27.65
N VAL A 500 -28.99 46.75 -28.59
CA VAL A 500 -28.83 47.24 -29.97
C VAL A 500 -30.18 47.30 -30.68
N MET A 501 -31.04 46.28 -30.50
CA MET A 501 -32.41 46.24 -30.99
C MET A 501 -33.25 47.41 -30.46
N GLU A 502 -33.14 47.76 -29.18
CA GLU A 502 -33.82 48.93 -28.61
C GLU A 502 -33.31 50.25 -29.19
N VAL A 503 -31.99 50.43 -29.33
CA VAL A 503 -31.42 51.63 -29.95
C VAL A 503 -31.88 51.77 -31.41
N VAL A 504 -31.84 50.68 -32.19
CA VAL A 504 -32.33 50.64 -33.57
C VAL A 504 -33.83 50.94 -33.63
N LYS A 505 -34.67 50.33 -32.78
CA LYS A 505 -36.11 50.62 -32.70
C LYS A 505 -36.39 52.09 -32.38
N ARG A 506 -35.68 52.67 -31.38
CA ARG A 506 -35.83 54.08 -30.98
C ARG A 506 -35.42 55.03 -32.12
N LYS A 507 -34.32 54.75 -32.82
CA LYS A 507 -33.84 55.54 -33.97
C LYS A 507 -34.77 55.41 -35.19
N LEU A 508 -35.24 54.20 -35.52
CA LEU A 508 -36.23 53.99 -36.59
C LEU A 508 -37.56 54.70 -36.30
N ALA A 509 -38.09 54.59 -35.09
CA ALA A 509 -39.32 55.28 -34.70
C ALA A 509 -39.19 56.81 -34.82
N LEU A 510 -38.01 57.35 -34.48
CA LEU A 510 -37.74 58.79 -34.61
C LEU A 510 -37.58 59.21 -36.08
N LEU A 511 -36.88 58.44 -36.90
CA LEU A 511 -36.73 58.67 -38.35
C LEU A 511 -38.09 58.57 -39.07
N MET A 512 -38.92 57.59 -38.74
CA MET A 512 -40.28 57.45 -39.29
C MET A 512 -41.17 58.61 -38.86
N LYS A 513 -41.01 59.14 -37.63
CA LYS A 513 -41.74 60.33 -37.18
C LYS A 513 -41.30 61.58 -37.94
N THR A 514 -40.00 61.83 -38.14
CA THR A 514 -39.54 62.98 -38.93
C THR A 514 -39.87 62.83 -40.41
N TYR A 515 -39.79 61.62 -40.98
CA TYR A 515 -40.14 61.36 -42.38
C TYR A 515 -41.64 61.53 -42.64
N SER A 516 -42.51 61.09 -41.72
CA SER A 516 -43.96 61.32 -41.82
C SER A 516 -44.38 62.78 -41.57
N GLN A 517 -43.54 63.59 -40.92
CA GLN A 517 -43.70 65.04 -40.89
C GLN A 517 -43.29 65.67 -42.24
N LEU A 518 -42.10 65.35 -42.75
CA LEU A 518 -41.58 65.86 -44.04
C LEU A 518 -42.45 65.47 -45.24
N LEU A 519 -43.08 64.29 -45.22
CA LEU A 519 -44.06 63.84 -46.22
C LEU A 519 -45.29 64.74 -46.27
N ARG A 520 -45.78 65.24 -45.13
CA ARG A 520 -46.96 66.14 -45.07
C ARG A 520 -46.64 67.53 -45.61
N GLU A 521 -45.37 67.94 -45.62
CA GLU A 521 -44.92 69.25 -46.07
C GLU A 521 -44.48 69.27 -47.55
N PHE A 522 -44.49 68.12 -48.25
CA PHE A 522 -44.18 67.99 -49.69
C PHE A 522 -42.85 68.63 -50.16
N LYS A 523 -41.87 68.80 -49.27
CA LYS A 523 -40.58 69.49 -49.54
C LYS A 523 -39.36 68.59 -49.65
N ILE A 524 -39.55 67.27 -49.78
CA ILE A 524 -38.48 66.26 -49.67
C ILE A 524 -37.29 66.57 -50.60
N ASP A 525 -37.53 66.86 -51.88
CA ASP A 525 -36.45 67.04 -52.85
C ASP A 525 -35.74 68.41 -52.74
N GLN A 526 -36.44 69.46 -52.29
CA GLN A 526 -35.82 70.75 -51.97
C GLN A 526 -34.97 70.69 -50.69
N HIS A 527 -35.36 69.85 -49.72
CA HIS A 527 -34.56 69.62 -48.51
C HIS A 527 -33.39 68.66 -48.70
N LYS A 528 -33.41 67.72 -49.65
CA LYS A 528 -32.25 66.85 -49.94
C LYS A 528 -30.97 67.65 -50.18
N GLY A 529 -30.97 68.56 -51.16
CA GLY A 529 -29.78 69.35 -51.51
C GLY A 529 -29.32 70.27 -50.37
N SER A 530 -30.26 70.95 -49.70
CA SER A 530 -29.93 71.87 -48.59
C SER A 530 -29.50 71.18 -47.29
N VAL A 531 -29.86 69.89 -47.08
CA VAL A 531 -29.38 69.10 -45.94
C VAL A 531 -28.02 68.45 -46.23
N ILE A 532 -27.77 68.01 -47.48
CA ILE A 532 -26.45 67.47 -47.88
C ILE A 532 -25.36 68.54 -47.72
N LEU A 533 -25.56 69.72 -48.33
CA LEU A 533 -24.60 70.83 -48.23
C LEU A 533 -24.31 71.25 -46.78
N ARG A 534 -25.33 71.25 -45.92
CA ARG A 534 -25.17 71.56 -44.49
C ARG A 534 -24.42 70.49 -43.72
N TYR A 535 -24.60 69.21 -44.07
CA TYR A 535 -23.83 68.12 -43.50
C TYR A 535 -22.35 68.18 -43.94
N GLU A 536 -22.10 68.57 -45.19
CA GLU A 536 -20.75 68.79 -45.73
C GLU A 536 -20.05 69.99 -45.06
N ASP A 537 -20.75 71.14 -44.91
CA ASP A 537 -20.27 72.31 -44.14
C ASP A 537 -19.96 71.96 -42.67
N GLU A 538 -20.88 71.27 -41.99
CA GLU A 538 -20.71 70.88 -40.58
C GLU A 538 -19.56 69.86 -40.43
N PHE A 539 -19.38 68.94 -41.40
CA PHE A 539 -18.25 68.01 -41.43
C PHE A 539 -16.91 68.73 -41.63
N MET A 540 -16.81 69.64 -42.61
CA MET A 540 -15.58 70.39 -42.90
C MET A 540 -15.12 71.20 -41.69
N ARG A 541 -16.04 71.90 -41.01
CA ARG A 541 -15.73 72.66 -39.78
C ARG A 541 -15.14 71.78 -38.68
N THR A 542 -15.64 70.54 -38.50
CA THR A 542 -15.07 69.62 -37.49
C THR A 542 -13.66 69.12 -37.85
N CYS A 543 -13.30 69.12 -39.13
CA CYS A 543 -11.93 68.86 -39.57
C CYS A 543 -11.02 70.08 -39.30
N GLU A 544 -11.49 71.29 -39.64
CA GLU A 544 -10.75 72.55 -39.46
C GLU A 544 -10.35 72.80 -38.00
N THR A 545 -11.26 72.57 -37.04
CA THR A 545 -10.95 72.72 -35.61
C THR A 545 -9.79 71.83 -35.14
N GLN A 546 -9.64 70.62 -35.69
CA GLN A 546 -8.56 69.70 -35.32
C GLN A 546 -7.19 70.09 -35.91
N PHE A 547 -7.17 70.86 -37.00
CA PHE A 547 -5.92 71.43 -37.50
C PHE A 547 -5.47 72.61 -36.62
N ALA A 548 -6.40 73.48 -36.21
CA ALA A 548 -6.09 74.63 -35.35
C ALA A 548 -5.50 74.21 -33.99
N GLU A 549 -6.10 73.24 -33.31
CA GLU A 549 -5.61 72.69 -32.03
C GLU A 549 -4.17 72.17 -32.17
N ARG A 550 -3.90 71.34 -33.20
CA ARG A 550 -2.56 70.78 -33.47
C ARG A 550 -1.50 71.82 -33.80
N THR A 551 -1.86 72.96 -34.38
CA THR A 551 -0.90 74.06 -34.61
C THR A 551 -0.60 74.86 -33.34
N SER A 552 -1.51 74.91 -32.35
CA SER A 552 -1.28 75.65 -31.11
C SER A 552 -0.28 74.95 -30.16
N GLU A 553 -0.27 73.61 -30.14
CA GLU A 553 0.65 72.81 -29.30
C GLU A 553 2.12 72.87 -29.77
N LEU A 554 2.41 73.48 -30.93
CA LEU A 554 3.74 73.54 -31.54
C LEU A 554 4.44 74.90 -31.39
N GLN A 555 3.89 75.86 -30.64
CA GLN A 555 4.33 77.26 -30.68
C GLN A 555 4.74 77.89 -29.32
N GLU A 556 4.82 77.12 -28.23
CA GLU A 556 5.23 77.65 -26.90
C GLU A 556 6.56 77.11 -26.34
N ASP A 557 7.27 76.19 -27.01
CA ASP A 557 8.47 75.50 -26.44
C ASP A 557 9.79 75.71 -27.22
N ASP A 558 9.93 76.81 -27.97
CA ASP A 558 11.18 77.26 -28.64
C ASP A 558 12.26 77.76 -27.63
N GLY A 559 12.29 77.19 -26.41
CA GLY A 559 12.98 77.76 -25.25
C GLY A 559 14.23 77.03 -24.74
N ALA A 560 14.48 75.77 -25.14
CA ALA A 560 15.57 74.96 -24.54
C ALA A 560 16.05 73.76 -25.40
N ALA A 561 16.48 73.98 -26.64
CA ALA A 561 16.83 72.89 -27.58
C ALA A 561 18.25 72.98 -28.18
N ASP A 562 19.29 72.56 -27.42
CA ASP A 562 20.66 72.36 -27.94
C ASP A 562 21.35 71.05 -27.50
N GLU A 563 20.86 70.32 -26.48
CA GLU A 563 21.48 69.05 -26.01
C GLU A 563 20.65 67.77 -26.31
N ILE A 564 19.36 67.88 -26.67
CA ILE A 564 18.45 66.71 -26.75
C ILE A 564 18.41 66.07 -28.16
N ALA A 565 18.81 66.81 -29.20
CA ALA A 565 18.66 66.40 -30.61
C ALA A 565 19.44 65.13 -31.02
N LEU A 566 20.40 64.65 -30.20
CA LEU A 566 21.27 63.51 -30.53
C LEU A 566 20.68 62.12 -30.18
N ASP A 567 19.63 62.04 -29.35
CA ASP A 567 19.03 60.75 -28.96
C ASP A 567 17.70 60.44 -29.66
N GLU A 568 16.90 61.44 -30.05
CA GLU A 568 15.67 61.19 -30.83
C GLU A 568 15.99 60.56 -32.20
N ALA A 569 17.12 60.92 -32.80
CA ALA A 569 17.62 60.29 -34.03
C ALA A 569 17.85 58.77 -33.90
N LYS A 570 18.16 58.26 -32.70
CA LYS A 570 18.34 56.81 -32.42
C LYS A 570 17.00 56.09 -32.25
N VAL A 571 15.96 56.80 -31.80
CA VAL A 571 14.60 56.25 -31.69
C VAL A 571 13.90 56.26 -33.06
N ALA A 572 14.05 57.35 -33.83
CA ALA A 572 13.52 57.47 -35.19
C ALA A 572 14.12 56.43 -36.14
N SER A 573 15.42 56.14 -36.03
CA SER A 573 16.09 55.10 -36.86
C SER A 573 15.71 53.66 -36.50
N ALA A 574 15.08 53.41 -35.35
CA ALA A 574 14.49 52.11 -35.04
C ALA A 574 13.13 51.89 -35.76
N ILE A 575 12.43 52.96 -36.14
CA ILE A 575 11.15 52.88 -36.85
C ILE A 575 11.41 52.71 -38.35
N HIS A 576 11.50 51.45 -38.76
CA HIS A 576 11.81 51.07 -40.13
C HIS A 576 10.73 51.58 -41.11
N SER A 577 11.13 52.41 -42.07
CA SER A 577 10.28 52.87 -43.17
C SER A 577 9.64 51.69 -43.92
N ARG A 578 8.42 51.87 -44.45
CA ARG A 578 7.72 50.84 -45.24
C ARG A 578 8.54 50.33 -46.43
N ARG A 579 9.50 51.12 -46.92
CA ARG A 579 10.45 50.72 -47.97
C ARG A 579 11.55 49.80 -47.42
N SER A 580 12.21 50.18 -46.32
CA SER A 580 13.24 49.34 -45.68
C SER A 580 12.67 48.06 -45.06
N MET A 581 11.44 48.07 -44.52
CA MET A 581 10.76 46.84 -44.10
C MET A 581 10.52 45.87 -45.27
N LYS A 582 10.17 46.38 -46.45
CA LYS A 582 10.05 45.55 -47.66
C LYS A 582 11.40 44.96 -48.07
N GLU A 583 12.44 45.79 -48.13
CA GLU A 583 13.81 45.37 -48.48
C GLU A 583 14.35 44.32 -47.51
N LEU A 584 14.16 44.49 -46.20
CA LEU A 584 14.50 43.47 -45.19
C LEU A 584 13.67 42.20 -45.34
N SER A 585 12.36 42.30 -45.57
CA SER A 585 11.52 41.11 -45.78
C SER A 585 11.90 40.33 -47.04
N ALA A 586 12.30 41.01 -48.12
CA ALA A 586 12.82 40.37 -49.33
C ALA A 586 14.17 39.70 -49.06
N LYS A 587 15.07 40.36 -48.31
CA LYS A 587 16.36 39.79 -47.90
C LYS A 587 16.20 38.52 -47.06
N ILE A 588 15.26 38.51 -46.12
CA ILE A 588 14.93 37.34 -45.30
C ILE A 588 14.39 36.21 -46.19
N VAL A 589 13.49 36.50 -47.14
CA VAL A 589 13.00 35.49 -48.10
C VAL A 589 14.12 34.93 -48.98
N GLU A 590 15.06 35.76 -49.44
CA GLU A 590 16.26 35.29 -50.15
C GLU A 590 17.22 34.47 -49.28
N GLU A 591 17.38 34.81 -47.99
CA GLU A 591 18.22 34.04 -47.06
C GLU A 591 17.59 32.68 -46.71
N PHE A 592 16.26 32.59 -46.66
CA PHE A 592 15.56 31.31 -46.59
C PHE A 592 15.67 30.53 -47.91
N SER A 593 15.42 31.14 -49.07
CA SER A 593 15.49 30.41 -50.35
C SER A 593 16.89 29.94 -50.72
N LYS A 594 17.95 30.53 -50.14
CA LYS A 594 19.34 30.06 -50.28
C LYS A 594 19.64 28.89 -49.33
N ARG A 595 19.04 28.87 -48.13
CA ARG A 595 19.13 27.73 -47.19
C ARG A 595 18.34 26.50 -47.63
N ASP A 596 17.31 26.68 -48.45
CA ASP A 596 16.56 25.58 -49.07
C ASP A 596 17.24 25.07 -50.38
N SER A 597 18.44 25.56 -50.71
CA SER A 597 19.21 25.18 -51.91
C SER A 597 20.63 24.65 -51.64
N ASP A 598 21.04 24.56 -50.37
CA ASP A 598 22.27 23.90 -49.89
C ASP A 598 21.93 22.54 -49.24
#